data_AF-K2G733-F1
#
_entry.id   AF-K2G733-F1
#
_cell.length_a   1.000
_cell.length_b   1.000
_cell.length_c   1.000
_cell.angle_alpha   90.00
_cell.angle_beta   90.00
_cell.angle_gamma   90.00
#
_symmetry.space_group_name_H-M   'P 1'
#
loop_
_entity.id
_entity.type
_entity.pdbx_description
1 polymer ?
#
loop_
_entity_poly.entity_id
_entity_poly.type
_entity_poly.pdbx_seq_one_letter_code
_entity_poly.pdbx_strand_id
1 'polypeptide(L)'
;MTLEKISNLTDLYNHIIELNKKHFPNSSLMPIPSGGELNIPKYMFVFINPTIRNISTNPNWKGIRAPFIGTKNIWRVFHKAGQFENNLMLEIEKRKTWDESFAKKVYDFLKSKSFNFTNIVKWAGENADLPNRVKIKIFLPSLIREIEIVKPQNIITFG
;
A
#
# COMPACT_ATOMS: atom_id res chain seq x y z
N MET A 1 -7.69 -15.28 -16.13
CA MET A 1 -8.11 -15.89 -14.84
C MET A 1 -9.14 -14.97 -14.20
N THR A 2 -10.26 -15.49 -13.70
CA THR A 2 -11.24 -14.65 -12.96
C THR A 2 -10.68 -14.29 -11.59
N LEU A 3 -11.04 -13.12 -11.04
CA LEU A 3 -10.51 -12.63 -9.75
C LEU A 3 -10.67 -13.66 -8.62
N GLU A 4 -11.80 -14.36 -8.59
CA GLU A 4 -12.12 -15.40 -7.60
C GLU A 4 -11.15 -16.60 -7.62
N LYS A 5 -10.49 -16.87 -8.76
CA LYS A 5 -9.53 -17.98 -8.91
C LYS A 5 -8.11 -17.61 -8.47
N ILE A 6 -7.83 -16.32 -8.26
CA ILE A 6 -6.49 -15.85 -7.87
C ILE A 6 -6.23 -16.23 -6.42
N SER A 7 -5.29 -17.11 -6.12
CA SER A 7 -5.04 -17.61 -4.76
C SER A 7 -3.81 -17.02 -4.07
N ASN A 8 -3.04 -16.17 -4.75
CA ASN A 8 -1.82 -15.57 -4.24
C ASN A 8 -1.73 -14.07 -4.59
N LEU A 9 -0.92 -13.34 -3.81
CA LEU A 9 -0.80 -11.88 -3.93
C LEU A 9 -0.06 -11.43 -5.20
N THR A 10 0.85 -12.23 -5.73
CA THR A 10 1.57 -11.91 -6.97
C THR A 10 0.59 -11.84 -8.15
N ASP A 11 -0.25 -12.85 -8.29
CA ASP A 11 -1.28 -12.89 -9.33
C ASP A 11 -2.36 -11.82 -9.11
N LEU A 12 -2.72 -11.53 -7.85
CA LEU A 12 -3.63 -10.44 -7.53
C LEU A 12 -3.06 -9.09 -7.95
N TYR A 13 -1.77 -8.86 -7.71
CA TYR A 13 -1.11 -7.63 -8.11
C TYR A 13 -1.00 -7.49 -9.63
N ASN A 14 -0.68 -8.57 -10.34
CA ASN A 14 -0.71 -8.60 -11.81
C ASN A 14 -2.12 -8.26 -12.33
N HIS A 15 -3.16 -8.82 -11.72
CA HIS A 15 -4.55 -8.47 -12.05
C HIS A 15 -4.86 -6.99 -11.81
N ILE A 16 -4.40 -6.42 -10.69
CA ILE A 16 -4.56 -4.99 -10.36
C ILE A 16 -3.85 -4.10 -11.40
N ILE A 17 -2.65 -4.49 -11.86
CA ILE A 17 -1.92 -3.76 -12.91
C ILE A 17 -2.73 -3.73 -14.20
N GLU A 18 -3.24 -4.88 -14.65
CA GLU A 18 -4.05 -4.97 -15.87
C GLU A 18 -5.38 -4.22 -15.73
N LEU A 19 -6.02 -4.28 -14.56
CA LEU A 19 -7.22 -3.51 -14.24
C LEU A 19 -6.94 -2.00 -14.31
N ASN A 20 -5.81 -1.55 -13.77
CA ASN A 20 -5.41 -0.15 -13.80
C ASN A 20 -5.15 0.32 -15.25
N LYS A 21 -4.42 -0.45 -16.05
CA LYS A 21 -4.19 -0.14 -17.47
C LYS A 21 -5.50 -0.06 -18.26
N LYS A 22 -6.42 -0.98 -18.02
CA LYS A 22 -7.72 -1.03 -18.70
C LYS A 22 -8.59 0.20 -18.41
N HIS A 23 -8.66 0.62 -17.15
CA HIS A 23 -9.56 1.70 -16.73
C HIS A 23 -8.91 3.09 -16.69
N PHE A 24 -7.58 3.16 -16.60
CA PHE A 24 -6.81 4.40 -16.49
C PHE A 24 -5.57 4.37 -17.41
N PRO A 25 -5.75 4.21 -18.74
CA PRO A 25 -4.63 4.02 -19.68
C PRO A 25 -3.68 5.22 -19.74
N ASN A 26 -4.14 6.42 -19.36
CA ASN A 26 -3.35 7.65 -19.36
C ASN A 26 -2.59 7.88 -18.04
N SER A 27 -2.76 7.02 -17.04
CA SER A 27 -2.07 7.15 -15.76
C SER A 27 -0.58 6.89 -15.94
N SER A 28 0.24 7.87 -15.56
CA SER A 28 1.70 7.73 -15.52
C SER A 28 2.18 6.94 -14.28
N LEU A 29 1.28 6.72 -13.33
CA LEU A 29 1.55 6.10 -12.04
C LEU A 29 1.16 4.62 -12.00
N MET A 30 1.99 3.84 -11.29
CA MET A 30 1.70 2.45 -10.98
C MET A 30 0.71 2.32 -9.82
N PRO A 31 -0.23 1.35 -9.87
CA PRO A 31 -1.03 1.01 -8.70
C PRO A 31 -0.15 0.38 -7.62
N ILE A 32 -0.58 0.47 -6.36
CA ILE A 32 0.19 -0.07 -5.23
C ILE A 32 -0.56 -1.26 -4.59
N PRO A 33 0.10 -2.43 -4.41
CA PRO A 33 -0.48 -3.57 -3.69
C PRO A 33 -0.45 -3.36 -2.17
N SER A 34 -1.01 -4.27 -1.37
CA SER A 34 -0.71 -4.28 0.06
C SER A 34 0.78 -4.53 0.35
N GLY A 35 1.22 -4.20 1.56
CA GLY A 35 2.56 -4.47 2.04
C GLY A 35 2.63 -4.62 3.55
N GLY A 36 3.74 -5.18 4.04
CA GLY A 36 3.99 -5.46 5.45
C GLY A 36 3.99 -6.96 5.71
N GLU A 37 3.34 -7.38 6.79
CA GLU A 37 3.02 -8.79 7.05
C GLU A 37 1.91 -9.25 6.09
N LEU A 38 2.15 -10.34 5.38
CA LEU A 38 1.28 -10.84 4.31
C LEU A 38 0.59 -12.17 4.70
N ASN A 39 0.99 -12.78 5.81
CA ASN A 39 0.44 -14.03 6.30
C ASN A 39 -0.17 -13.83 7.69
N ILE A 40 -1.51 -13.70 7.73
CA ILE A 40 -2.30 -13.59 8.97
C ILE A 40 -1.77 -12.46 9.89
N PRO A 41 -1.68 -11.20 9.39
CA PRO A 41 -1.23 -10.08 10.19
C PRO A 41 -2.20 -9.83 11.35
N LYS A 42 -1.66 -9.35 12.47
CA LYS A 42 -2.47 -8.93 13.62
C LYS A 42 -3.43 -7.79 13.23
N TYR A 43 -2.95 -6.84 12.43
CA TYR A 43 -3.75 -5.72 11.94
C TYR A 43 -3.53 -5.47 10.44
N MET A 44 -4.63 -5.32 9.71
CA MET A 44 -4.64 -4.73 8.38
C MET A 44 -5.22 -3.32 8.45
N PHE A 45 -4.44 -2.34 8.02
CA PHE A 45 -4.85 -0.95 7.92
C PHE A 45 -5.24 -0.64 6.48
N VAL A 46 -6.52 -0.29 6.28
CA VAL A 46 -7.10 0.01 4.97
C VAL A 46 -7.23 1.52 4.82
N PHE A 47 -6.49 2.08 3.88
CA PHE A 47 -6.48 3.50 3.54
C PHE A 47 -7.27 3.77 2.24
N ILE A 48 -7.40 5.05 1.85
CA ILE A 48 -8.21 5.45 0.68
C ILE A 48 -7.52 5.06 -0.63
N ASN A 49 -6.44 5.75 -0.99
CA ASN A 49 -5.68 5.52 -2.21
C ASN A 49 -4.23 6.03 -2.08
N PRO A 50 -3.29 5.48 -2.86
CA PRO A 50 -1.99 6.09 -3.07
C PRO A 50 -2.09 7.47 -3.71
N THR A 51 -1.05 8.27 -3.50
CA THR A 51 -0.80 9.51 -4.25
C THR A 51 0.59 9.46 -4.85
N ILE A 52 0.89 10.35 -5.80
CA ILE A 52 2.22 10.51 -6.40
C ILE A 52 3.37 10.67 -5.38
N ARG A 53 3.05 11.08 -4.14
CA ARG A 53 4.05 11.23 -3.05
C ARG A 53 4.59 9.89 -2.55
N ASN A 54 3.87 8.79 -2.77
CA ASN A 54 4.38 7.47 -2.46
C ASN A 54 5.37 7.06 -3.56
N ILE A 55 6.63 6.81 -3.22
CA ILE A 55 7.66 6.50 -4.21
C ILE A 55 7.37 5.22 -5.01
N SER A 56 6.60 4.29 -4.43
CA SER A 56 6.15 3.07 -5.09
C SER A 56 5.12 3.29 -6.19
N THR A 57 4.61 4.51 -6.43
CA THR A 57 3.83 4.82 -7.63
C THR A 57 4.71 5.06 -8.85
N ASN A 58 6.01 5.35 -8.66
CA ASN A 58 6.93 5.58 -9.76
C ASN A 58 7.18 4.27 -10.54
N PRO A 59 6.98 4.22 -11.87
CA PRO A 59 7.24 3.01 -12.67
C PRO A 59 8.71 2.57 -12.64
N ASN A 60 9.64 3.49 -12.41
CA ASN A 60 11.08 3.20 -12.35
C ASN A 60 11.56 2.70 -10.97
N TRP A 61 10.72 2.78 -9.93
CA TRP A 61 11.06 2.25 -8.61
C TRP A 61 11.28 0.74 -8.64
N LYS A 62 12.47 0.26 -8.22
CA LYS A 62 12.81 -1.18 -8.18
C LYS A 62 12.75 -1.78 -6.78
N GLY A 63 12.65 -0.94 -5.74
CA GLY A 63 12.44 -1.39 -4.37
C GLY A 63 11.03 -1.92 -4.12
N ILE A 64 10.76 -2.22 -2.85
CA ILE A 64 9.45 -2.73 -2.41
C ILE A 64 8.33 -1.74 -2.75
N ARG A 65 7.25 -2.25 -3.32
CA ARG A 65 6.03 -1.48 -3.60
C ARG A 65 5.01 -1.73 -2.51
N ALA A 66 4.80 -0.73 -1.67
CA ALA A 66 3.86 -0.80 -0.56
C ALA A 66 3.30 0.59 -0.21
N PRO A 67 2.16 0.67 0.50
CA PRO A 67 1.61 1.95 0.93
C PRO A 67 2.60 2.73 1.82
N PHE A 68 2.53 4.05 1.69
CA PHE A 68 3.35 5.05 2.40
C PHE A 68 4.89 4.97 2.36
N ILE A 69 5.49 4.07 1.57
CA ILE A 69 6.94 4.10 1.31
C ILE A 69 7.32 5.45 0.66
N GLY A 70 8.37 6.09 1.18
CA GLY A 70 8.83 7.40 0.72
C GLY A 70 8.03 8.59 1.27
N THR A 71 7.02 8.36 2.12
CA THR A 71 6.23 9.43 2.76
C THR A 71 6.60 9.58 4.24
N LYS A 72 6.16 10.66 4.90
CA LYS A 72 6.44 10.91 6.34
C LYS A 72 5.20 10.91 7.24
N ASN A 73 4.07 11.42 6.73
CA ASN A 73 2.93 11.77 7.57
C ASN A 73 2.32 10.58 8.30
N ILE A 74 2.13 9.44 7.62
CA ILE A 74 1.54 8.29 8.30
C ILE A 74 2.46 7.76 9.41
N TRP A 75 3.77 7.78 9.20
CA TRP A 75 4.74 7.27 10.17
C TRP A 75 4.75 8.13 11.43
N ARG A 76 4.54 9.45 11.30
CA ARG A 76 4.29 10.35 12.44
C ARG A 76 3.04 9.96 13.23
N VAL A 77 1.97 9.53 12.56
CA VAL A 77 0.73 9.08 13.23
C VAL A 77 1.02 7.82 14.04
N PHE A 78 1.63 6.81 13.43
CA PHE A 78 1.98 5.56 14.12
C PHE A 78 2.99 5.79 15.24
N HIS A 79 3.95 6.71 15.06
CA HIS A 79 4.91 7.11 16.08
C HIS A 79 4.23 7.75 17.29
N LYS A 80 3.35 8.74 17.06
CA LYS A 80 2.57 9.38 18.13
C LYS A 80 1.63 8.42 18.85
N ALA A 81 1.15 7.38 18.17
CA ALA A 81 0.34 6.32 18.75
C ALA A 81 1.17 5.27 19.53
N GLY A 82 2.49 5.44 19.65
CA GLY A 82 3.39 4.48 20.32
C GLY A 82 3.62 3.19 19.52
N GLN A 83 3.25 3.17 18.24
CA GLN A 83 3.34 2.00 17.35
C GLN A 83 4.51 2.08 16.35
N PHE A 84 5.40 3.07 16.49
CA PHE A 84 6.58 3.24 15.63
C PHE A 84 7.80 3.68 16.46
N GLU A 85 8.99 3.16 16.13
CA GLU A 85 10.19 3.39 16.93
C GLU A 85 10.81 4.79 16.72
N ASN A 86 11.28 5.40 17.80
CA ASN A 86 11.88 6.73 17.79
C ASN A 86 13.07 6.83 16.82
N ASN A 87 13.99 5.86 16.84
CA ASN A 87 15.20 5.89 16.01
C ASN A 87 14.84 5.85 14.52
N LEU A 88 13.94 4.93 14.13
CA LEU A 88 13.49 4.83 12.75
C LEU A 88 12.70 6.07 12.31
N MET A 89 11.89 6.65 13.21
CA MET A 89 11.18 7.91 12.93
C MET A 89 12.15 9.07 12.69
N LEU A 90 13.20 9.20 13.50
CA LEU A 90 14.24 10.21 13.32
C LEU A 90 14.96 10.06 11.98
N GLU A 91 15.24 8.83 11.53
CA GLU A 91 15.79 8.58 10.20
C GLU A 91 14.84 8.99 9.07
N ILE A 92 13.53 8.69 9.21
CA ILE A 92 12.48 9.11 8.26
C ILE A 92 12.45 10.65 8.16
N GLU A 93 12.52 11.36 9.30
CA GLU A 93 12.47 12.82 9.32
C GLU A 93 13.67 13.45 8.61
N LYS A 94 14.87 12.91 8.82
CA LYS A 94 16.12 13.43 8.23
C LYS A 94 16.22 13.19 6.71
N ARG A 95 15.55 12.16 6.19
CA ARG A 95 15.64 11.81 4.76
C ARG A 95 14.73 12.68 3.89
N LYS A 96 15.28 13.22 2.81
CA LYS A 96 14.51 13.89 1.74
C LYS A 96 13.92 12.87 0.77
N THR A 97 14.70 11.87 0.39
CA THR A 97 14.34 10.76 -0.49
C THR A 97 14.71 9.43 0.17
N TRP A 98 14.03 8.36 -0.23
CA TRP A 98 14.28 7.01 0.27
C TRP A 98 14.94 6.20 -0.83
N ASP A 99 16.06 5.57 -0.49
CA ASP A 99 16.67 4.52 -1.30
C ASP A 99 15.99 3.17 -0.99
N GLU A 100 16.29 2.15 -1.79
CA GLU A 100 15.66 0.84 -1.69
C GLU A 100 15.98 0.13 -0.36
N SER A 101 17.19 0.30 0.16
CA SER A 101 17.62 -0.31 1.42
C SER A 101 16.87 0.30 2.61
N PHE A 102 16.68 1.62 2.62
CA PHE A 102 15.89 2.30 3.64
C PHE A 102 14.41 1.98 3.54
N ALA A 103 13.85 1.92 2.32
CA ALA A 103 12.48 1.46 2.11
C ALA A 103 12.28 0.05 2.67
N LYS A 104 13.24 -0.86 2.46
CA LYS A 104 13.22 -2.20 3.04
C LYS A 104 13.27 -2.18 4.56
N LYS A 105 14.10 -1.33 5.18
CA LYS A 105 14.16 -1.18 6.64
C LYS A 105 12.80 -0.80 7.23
N VAL A 106 12.10 0.17 6.64
CA VAL A 106 10.76 0.59 7.09
C VAL A 106 9.72 -0.52 6.84
N TYR A 107 9.83 -1.24 5.74
CA TYR A 107 8.96 -2.38 5.44
C TYR A 107 9.14 -3.54 6.43
N ASP A 108 10.38 -3.88 6.78
CA ASP A 108 10.68 -4.94 7.75
C ASP A 108 10.17 -4.58 9.15
N PHE A 109 10.11 -3.29 9.49
CA PHE A 109 9.43 -2.82 10.71
C PHE A 109 7.92 -3.12 10.70
N LEU A 110 7.22 -2.91 9.59
CA LEU A 110 5.79 -3.26 9.49
C LEU A 110 5.58 -4.76 9.74
N LYS A 111 6.45 -5.59 9.17
CA LYS A 111 6.44 -7.05 9.39
C LYS A 111 6.65 -7.40 10.86
N SER A 112 7.63 -6.79 11.53
CA SER A 112 7.93 -7.09 12.93
C SER A 112 6.78 -6.71 13.88
N LYS A 113 5.93 -5.75 13.50
CA LYS A 113 4.70 -5.39 14.23
C LYS A 113 3.47 -6.20 13.83
N SER A 114 3.61 -7.13 12.87
CA SER A 114 2.49 -7.88 12.29
C SER A 114 1.43 -6.95 11.70
N PHE A 115 1.88 -5.88 11.03
CA PHE A 115 1.04 -4.91 10.36
C PHE A 115 1.02 -5.14 8.85
N ASN A 116 -0.17 -5.10 8.27
CA ASN A 116 -0.39 -5.01 6.84
C ASN A 116 -0.99 -3.65 6.51
N PHE A 117 -0.43 -2.94 5.53
CA PHE A 117 -0.98 -1.70 5.02
C PHE A 117 -1.53 -1.95 3.62
N THR A 118 -2.72 -1.43 3.35
CA THR A 118 -3.35 -1.53 2.04
C THR A 118 -4.25 -0.33 1.74
N ASN A 119 -4.76 -0.23 0.51
CA ASN A 119 -5.74 0.79 0.12
C ASN A 119 -7.01 0.13 -0.44
N ILE A 120 -8.17 0.75 -0.24
CA ILE A 120 -9.42 0.35 -0.90
C ILE A 120 -9.34 0.57 -2.41
N VAL A 121 -8.71 1.66 -2.85
CA VAL A 121 -8.43 1.93 -4.26
C VAL A 121 -6.93 1.85 -4.50
N LYS A 122 -6.53 0.98 -5.44
CA LYS A 122 -5.11 0.74 -5.75
C LYS A 122 -4.54 1.78 -6.72
N TRP A 123 -5.40 2.49 -7.45
CA TRP A 123 -5.05 3.60 -8.34
C TRP A 123 -4.43 4.76 -7.57
N ALA A 124 -3.36 5.33 -8.12
CA ALA A 124 -2.66 6.46 -7.52
C ALA A 124 -3.17 7.81 -8.07
N GLY A 125 -3.47 8.74 -7.18
CA GLY A 125 -3.84 10.11 -7.57
C GLY A 125 -2.63 10.96 -7.95
N GLU A 126 -2.63 11.50 -9.17
CA GLU A 126 -1.56 12.35 -9.69
C GLU A 126 -1.47 13.68 -8.95
N ASN A 127 -2.61 14.30 -8.60
CA ASN A 127 -2.67 15.57 -7.86
C ASN A 127 -3.17 15.42 -6.43
N ALA A 128 -2.86 14.29 -5.77
CA ALA A 128 -3.46 13.89 -4.50
C ALA A 128 -4.99 13.75 -4.55
N ASP A 129 -5.51 13.44 -5.74
CA ASP A 129 -6.93 13.25 -5.98
C ASP A 129 -7.48 12.05 -5.19
N LEU A 130 -8.68 12.25 -4.64
CA LEU A 130 -9.45 11.18 -4.02
C LEU A 130 -10.20 10.36 -5.09
N PRO A 131 -10.39 9.05 -4.86
CA PRO A 131 -11.16 8.24 -5.77
C PRO A 131 -12.64 8.57 -5.69
N ASN A 132 -13.30 8.61 -6.85
CA ASN A 132 -14.76 8.68 -6.91
C ASN A 132 -15.38 7.28 -6.77
N ARG A 133 -16.71 7.22 -6.70
CA ARG A 133 -17.48 5.97 -6.59
C ARG A 133 -17.16 4.95 -7.70
N VAL A 134 -16.83 5.42 -8.91
CA VAL A 134 -16.48 4.53 -10.04
C VAL A 134 -15.16 3.82 -9.74
N LYS A 135 -14.13 4.55 -9.29
CA LYS A 135 -12.84 3.97 -8.92
C LYS A 135 -12.98 2.98 -7.76
N ILE A 136 -13.80 3.31 -6.75
CA ILE A 136 -14.08 2.40 -5.62
C ILE A 136 -14.70 1.09 -6.11
N LYS A 137 -15.74 1.16 -6.97
CA LYS A 137 -16.39 -0.03 -7.53
C LYS A 137 -15.42 -0.95 -8.30
N ILE A 138 -14.43 -0.37 -8.99
CA ILE A 138 -13.43 -1.11 -9.75
C ILE A 138 -12.50 -1.91 -8.82
N PHE A 139 -11.99 -1.29 -7.74
CA PHE A 139 -10.94 -1.88 -6.92
C PHE A 139 -11.42 -2.60 -5.65
N LEU A 140 -12.63 -2.33 -5.17
CA LEU A 140 -13.17 -2.98 -3.97
C LEU A 140 -13.13 -4.52 -4.05
N PRO A 141 -13.47 -5.17 -5.18
CA PRO A 141 -13.32 -6.63 -5.31
C PRO A 141 -11.88 -7.10 -5.09
N SER A 142 -10.89 -6.34 -5.55
CA SER A 142 -9.47 -6.68 -5.34
C SER A 142 -9.07 -6.54 -3.87
N LEU A 143 -9.59 -5.55 -3.13
CA LEU A 143 -9.38 -5.46 -1.68
C LEU A 143 -10.01 -6.67 -0.95
N ILE A 144 -11.24 -7.04 -1.30
CA ILE A 144 -11.91 -8.21 -0.71
C ILE A 144 -11.06 -9.46 -0.92
N ARG A 145 -10.58 -9.68 -2.16
CA ARG A 145 -9.74 -10.82 -2.47
C ARG A 145 -8.40 -10.79 -1.73
N GLU A 146 -7.82 -9.61 -1.56
CA GLU A 146 -6.60 -9.41 -0.77
C GLU A 146 -6.82 -9.82 0.70
N ILE A 147 -7.94 -9.41 1.30
CA ILE A 147 -8.31 -9.80 2.68
C ILE A 147 -8.48 -11.31 2.80
N GLU A 148 -9.12 -11.97 1.84
CA GLU A 148 -9.29 -13.43 1.82
C GLU A 148 -7.97 -14.20 1.74
N ILE A 149 -6.99 -13.67 1.01
CA ILE A 149 -5.66 -14.27 0.87
C ILE A 149 -4.81 -14.01 2.12
N VAL A 150 -4.80 -12.76 2.61
CA VAL A 150 -3.95 -12.32 3.73
C VAL A 150 -4.50 -12.78 5.09
N LYS A 151 -5.82 -12.89 5.22
CA LYS A 151 -6.54 -13.32 6.43
C LYS A 151 -6.13 -12.55 7.71
N PRO A 152 -6.22 -11.21 7.71
CA PRO A 152 -5.89 -10.41 8.88
C PRO A 152 -6.79 -10.75 10.07
N GLN A 153 -6.25 -10.69 11.29
CA GLN A 153 -7.04 -10.91 12.51
C GLN A 153 -7.98 -9.73 12.79
N ASN A 154 -7.52 -8.51 12.49
CA ASN A 154 -8.27 -7.28 12.69
C ASN A 154 -8.09 -6.36 11.47
N ILE A 155 -9.14 -5.61 11.14
CA ILE A 155 -9.12 -4.64 10.06
C ILE A 155 -9.46 -3.26 10.63
N ILE A 156 -8.63 -2.27 10.35
CA ILE A 156 -8.80 -0.87 10.77
C ILE A 156 -8.88 -0.01 9.52
N THR A 157 -9.99 0.69 9.33
CA THR A 157 -10.21 1.57 8.18
C THR A 157 -9.86 3.02 8.51
N PHE A 158 -9.05 3.65 7.66
CA PHE A 158 -8.71 5.06 7.71
C PHE A 158 -9.42 5.80 6.58
N GLY A 159 -10.66 6.21 6.84
CA GLY A 159 -11.55 6.82 5.86
C GLY A 159 -12.64 5.86 5.38
#